data_AF-A0A806U8T4-F1
#
_entry.id   AF-A0A806U8T4-F1
#
_cell.length_a   1.000
_cell.length_b   1.000
_cell.length_c   1.000
_cell.angle_alpha   90.00
_cell.angle_beta   90.00
_cell.angle_gamma   90.00
#
_symmetry.space_group_name_H-M   'P 1'
#
loop_
_entity.id
_entity.type
_entity.pdbx_description
1 polymer ?
#
loop_
_entity_poly.entity_id
_entity_poly.type
_entity_poly.pdbx_seq_one_letter_code
_entity_poly.pdbx_strand_id
1 'polypeptide(L)'
;MDSSITIIKNDNLLFEAVNIQEAAIILAEALNTTLPRCNDLIERGYVYNIPYYDKDDEYRFVASKEVADKRRKELEDNNHNNARRIWLVPANPNEYDLESAFSRYETLDWKRSCNYEKGDILFMYVSGNIKKVRYKVEVIEGLVRTNNITYDSALWIDDEKFKQSKEWKYMRFRFVDEVDTDELSLKKLREHGLKGNIQGAMKLTGELQAYIMSFFEYHLIEDYYPDEVSRTLEEGKRKTVTVNVYERNPIARKRCIDYYGVQCQVCDVDFENKYGEVGKDFIHVHHIKPLHEIQQGYIVDSIKDLIPVCPNCHAMLHRQENGRYLSIEQLKNRIFTVVK
;
A
#
# COMPACT_ATOMS: atom_id res chain seq x y z
N MET A 1 -1.60 -22.78 20.78
CA MET A 1 -2.36 -21.83 19.95
C MET A 1 -2.79 -22.62 18.74
N ASP A 2 -4.10 -22.82 18.59
CA ASP A 2 -4.64 -23.59 17.46
C ASP A 2 -4.20 -22.93 16.15
N SER A 3 -3.36 -23.64 15.41
CA SER A 3 -2.98 -23.34 14.04
C SER A 3 -4.05 -23.84 13.07
N SER A 4 -5.32 -23.71 13.46
CA SER A 4 -6.43 -24.21 12.67
C SER A 4 -6.53 -23.41 11.38
N ILE A 5 -6.61 -24.12 10.26
CA ILE A 5 -6.80 -23.55 8.93
C ILE A 5 -8.22 -23.85 8.49
N THR A 6 -8.98 -22.80 8.24
CA THR A 6 -10.33 -22.86 7.71
C THR A 6 -10.26 -22.79 6.20
N ILE A 7 -10.88 -23.75 5.50
CA ILE A 7 -11.01 -23.74 4.04
C ILE A 7 -12.45 -23.39 3.69
N ILE A 8 -12.60 -22.33 2.90
CA ILE A 8 -13.89 -21.81 2.42
C ILE A 8 -13.96 -22.04 0.92
N LYS A 9 -15.09 -22.59 0.44
CA LYS A 9 -15.41 -22.77 -0.97
C LYS A 9 -16.65 -21.95 -1.33
N ASN A 10 -16.53 -21.01 -2.28
CA ASN A 10 -17.63 -20.13 -2.71
C ASN A 10 -18.41 -19.55 -1.51
N ASP A 11 -17.68 -18.94 -0.58
CA ASP A 11 -18.20 -18.34 0.67
C ASP A 11 -18.81 -19.30 1.70
N ASN A 12 -18.82 -20.60 1.43
CA ASN A 12 -19.29 -21.63 2.36
C ASN A 12 -18.11 -22.34 3.01
N LEU A 13 -18.21 -22.61 4.31
CA LEU A 13 -17.24 -23.44 5.00
C LEU A 13 -17.18 -24.83 4.36
N LEU A 14 -15.99 -25.25 3.91
CA LEU A 14 -15.77 -26.58 3.35
C LEU A 14 -15.30 -27.55 4.44
N PHE A 15 -14.24 -27.21 5.16
CA PHE A 15 -13.75 -27.93 6.34
C PHE A 15 -12.76 -27.07 7.15
N GLU A 16 -12.52 -27.50 8.40
CA GLU A 16 -11.47 -26.98 9.26
C GLU A 16 -10.43 -28.08 9.48
N ALA A 17 -9.16 -27.70 9.48
CA ALA A 17 -8.05 -28.60 9.71
C ALA A 17 -7.16 -28.03 10.82
N VAL A 18 -6.55 -28.89 11.64
CA VAL A 18 -5.71 -28.47 12.78
C VAL A 18 -4.33 -27.96 12.34
N ASN A 19 -3.90 -28.31 11.13
CA ASN A 19 -2.62 -27.90 10.55
C ASN A 19 -2.63 -27.96 9.01
N ILE A 20 -1.55 -27.49 8.38
CA ILE A 20 -1.42 -27.43 6.93
C ILE A 20 -1.38 -28.81 6.26
N GLN A 21 -0.79 -29.81 6.93
CA GLN A 21 -0.67 -31.15 6.37
C GLN A 21 -2.05 -31.81 6.24
N GLU A 22 -2.87 -31.73 7.29
CA GLU A 22 -4.25 -32.20 7.26
C GLU A 22 -5.07 -31.43 6.22
N ALA A 23 -4.95 -30.10 6.21
CA ALA A 23 -5.63 -29.25 5.24
C ALA A 23 -5.29 -29.66 3.79
N ALA A 24 -4.02 -29.96 3.52
CA ALA A 24 -3.54 -30.34 2.19
C ALA A 24 -4.00 -31.73 1.77
N ILE A 25 -4.11 -32.70 2.69
CA ILE A 25 -4.64 -34.03 2.40
C ILE A 25 -6.10 -33.93 1.97
N ILE A 26 -6.94 -33.27 2.77
CA ILE A 26 -8.36 -33.13 2.48
C ILE A 26 -8.58 -32.37 1.17
N LEU A 27 -7.81 -31.30 0.92
CA LEU A 27 -7.90 -30.54 -0.32
C LEU A 27 -7.43 -31.35 -1.54
N ALA A 28 -6.37 -32.14 -1.40
CA ALA A 28 -5.85 -32.98 -2.48
C ALA A 28 -6.87 -34.03 -2.92
N GLU A 29 -7.58 -34.64 -1.97
CA GLU A 29 -8.70 -35.55 -2.25
C GLU A 29 -9.85 -34.82 -2.94
N ALA A 30 -10.27 -33.66 -2.43
CA ALA A 30 -11.38 -32.88 -2.99
C ALA A 30 -11.12 -32.39 -4.42
N LEU A 31 -9.88 -32.01 -4.74
CA LEU A 31 -9.48 -31.48 -6.05
C LEU A 31 -8.91 -32.55 -6.99
N ASN A 32 -8.77 -33.79 -6.54
CA ASN A 32 -8.07 -34.87 -7.25
C ASN A 32 -6.67 -34.40 -7.75
N THR A 33 -5.85 -33.89 -6.83
CA THR A 33 -4.53 -33.31 -7.15
C THR A 33 -3.43 -33.78 -6.19
N THR A 34 -2.21 -33.27 -6.35
CA THR A 34 -1.06 -33.73 -5.57
C THR A 34 -0.92 -32.99 -4.24
N LEU A 35 -0.49 -33.71 -3.20
CA LEU A 35 -0.27 -33.15 -1.87
C LEU A 35 0.72 -31.97 -1.84
N PRO A 36 1.88 -32.01 -2.53
CA PRO A 36 2.79 -30.86 -2.57
C PRO A 36 2.15 -29.60 -3.14
N ARG A 37 1.35 -29.73 -4.20
CA ARG A 37 0.62 -28.61 -4.79
C ARG A 37 -0.37 -27.98 -3.79
N CYS A 38 -1.12 -28.80 -3.06
CA CYS A 38 -2.05 -28.30 -2.05
C CYS A 38 -1.32 -27.61 -0.89
N ASN A 39 -0.18 -28.13 -0.44
CA ASN A 39 0.63 -27.47 0.60
C ASN A 39 1.03 -26.04 0.19
N ASP A 40 1.57 -25.88 -1.02
CA ASP A 40 1.98 -24.55 -1.51
C ASP A 40 0.78 -23.60 -1.65
N LEU A 41 -0.34 -24.10 -2.16
CA LEU A 41 -1.59 -23.33 -2.30
C LEU A 41 -2.11 -22.84 -0.95
N ILE A 42 -2.19 -23.73 0.03
CA ILE A 42 -2.69 -23.39 1.37
C ILE A 42 -1.72 -22.44 2.05
N GLU A 43 -0.41 -22.74 2.04
CA GLU A 43 0.61 -21.92 2.70
C GLU A 43 0.56 -20.48 2.20
N ARG A 44 0.57 -20.28 0.89
CA ARG A 44 0.49 -18.94 0.31
C ARG A 44 -0.90 -18.33 0.48
N GLY A 45 -1.92 -19.18 0.44
CA GLY A 45 -3.32 -18.84 0.61
C GLY A 45 -3.61 -18.10 1.90
N TYR A 46 -3.32 -18.71 3.06
CA TYR A 46 -3.63 -18.06 4.34
C TYR A 46 -2.62 -16.99 4.74
N VAL A 47 -1.37 -17.09 4.28
CA VAL A 47 -0.32 -16.11 4.60
C VAL A 47 -0.54 -14.78 3.87
N TYR A 48 -0.96 -14.81 2.61
CA TYR A 48 -1.13 -13.62 1.77
C TYR A 48 -2.58 -13.38 1.32
N ASN A 49 -3.52 -14.17 1.83
CA ASN A 49 -4.93 -14.14 1.45
C ASN A 49 -5.11 -14.28 -0.08
N ILE A 50 -4.40 -15.23 -0.69
CA ILE A 50 -4.42 -15.53 -2.12
C ILE A 50 -5.52 -16.58 -2.38
N PRO A 51 -6.59 -16.24 -3.13
CA PRO A 51 -7.59 -17.22 -3.50
C PRO A 51 -7.06 -18.20 -4.55
N TYR A 52 -7.52 -19.45 -4.49
CA TYR A 52 -7.29 -20.45 -5.52
C TYR A 52 -8.59 -20.71 -6.28
N TYR A 53 -8.50 -20.74 -7.60
CA TYR A 53 -9.66 -21.01 -8.46
C TYR A 53 -9.50 -22.37 -9.14
N ASP A 54 -10.48 -23.26 -8.96
CA ASP A 54 -10.62 -24.48 -9.75
C ASP A 54 -11.93 -24.42 -10.53
N LYS A 55 -11.84 -24.25 -11.85
CA LYS A 55 -13.00 -24.00 -12.72
C LYS A 55 -13.80 -22.78 -12.24
N ASP A 56 -15.05 -22.98 -11.82
CA ASP A 56 -15.95 -21.94 -11.33
C ASP A 56 -15.89 -21.77 -9.81
N ASP A 57 -15.15 -22.63 -9.10
CA ASP A 57 -15.06 -22.64 -7.66
C ASP A 57 -13.88 -21.78 -7.16
N GLU A 58 -14.16 -20.90 -6.21
CA GLU A 58 -13.16 -20.15 -5.45
C GLU A 58 -12.91 -20.81 -4.09
N TYR A 59 -11.64 -21.06 -3.79
CA TYR A 59 -11.15 -21.57 -2.52
C TYR A 59 -10.35 -20.48 -1.79
N ARG A 60 -10.71 -20.23 -0.54
CA ARG A 60 -9.99 -19.33 0.37
C ARG A 60 -9.50 -20.08 1.59
N PHE A 61 -8.31 -19.72 2.04
CA PHE A 61 -7.62 -20.36 3.15
C PHE A 61 -7.42 -19.31 4.24
N VAL A 62 -7.93 -19.58 5.44
CA VAL A 62 -7.96 -18.61 6.53
C VAL A 62 -7.31 -19.20 7.77
N ALA A 63 -6.41 -18.42 8.39
CA ALA A 63 -5.86 -18.67 9.71
C ALA A 63 -5.99 -17.38 10.54
N SER A 64 -5.74 -17.45 11.85
CA SER A 64 -5.70 -16.24 12.66
C SER A 64 -4.62 -15.27 12.15
N LYS A 65 -4.86 -13.97 12.30
CA LYS A 65 -3.93 -12.92 11.85
C LYS A 65 -2.52 -13.12 12.43
N GLU A 66 -2.43 -13.42 13.73
CA GLU A 66 -1.17 -13.70 14.42
C GLU A 66 -0.41 -14.89 13.79
N VAL A 67 -1.12 -15.97 13.44
CA VAL A 67 -0.52 -17.17 12.81
C VAL A 67 -0.05 -16.84 11.40
N ALA A 68 -0.88 -16.17 10.60
CA ALA A 68 -0.56 -15.78 9.24
C ALA A 68 0.66 -14.83 9.19
N ASP A 69 0.70 -13.82 10.06
CA ASP A 69 1.78 -12.84 10.11
C ASP A 69 3.09 -13.44 10.62
N LYS A 70 3.03 -14.29 11.66
CA LYS A 70 4.20 -15.04 12.13
C LYS A 70 4.77 -15.92 11.02
N ARG A 71 3.91 -16.68 10.33
CA ARG A 71 4.36 -17.53 9.22
C ARG A 71 4.91 -16.72 8.06
N ARG A 72 4.29 -15.58 7.71
CA ARG A 72 4.80 -14.67 6.68
C ARG A 72 6.24 -14.29 6.97
N LYS A 73 6.50 -13.82 8.19
CA LYS A 73 7.84 -13.41 8.63
C LYS A 73 8.83 -14.56 8.54
N GLU A 74 8.46 -15.76 9.00
CA GLU A 74 9.31 -16.96 8.87
C GLU A 74 9.64 -17.29 7.41
N LEU A 75 8.68 -17.19 6.49
CA LEU A 75 8.91 -17.46 5.07
C LEU A 75 9.85 -16.42 4.45
N GLU A 76 9.63 -15.15 4.76
CA GLU A 76 10.44 -14.03 4.26
C GLU A 76 11.87 -14.06 4.81
N ASP A 77 12.04 -14.27 6.12
CA ASP A 77 13.35 -14.33 6.80
C ASP A 77 14.21 -15.49 6.27
N ASN A 78 13.58 -16.63 5.94
CA ASN A 78 14.27 -17.80 5.41
C ASN A 78 14.39 -17.79 3.87
N ASN A 79 13.94 -16.74 3.19
CA ASN A 79 13.89 -16.65 1.73
C ASN A 79 13.24 -17.90 1.09
N HIS A 80 12.14 -18.36 1.69
CA HIS A 80 11.44 -19.57 1.27
C HIS A 80 10.79 -19.39 -0.11
N ASN A 81 10.58 -20.47 -0.86
CA ASN A 81 9.96 -20.40 -2.19
C ASN A 81 8.53 -19.82 -2.17
N ASN A 82 7.83 -20.00 -1.04
CA ASN A 82 6.49 -19.45 -0.80
C ASN A 82 6.51 -18.03 -0.19
N ALA A 83 7.69 -17.45 0.03
CA ALA A 83 7.81 -16.06 0.45
C ALA A 83 7.28 -15.10 -0.61
N ARG A 84 6.97 -13.89 -0.17
CA ARG A 84 6.53 -12.79 -1.00
C ARG A 84 7.49 -12.54 -2.16
N ARG A 85 6.96 -12.45 -3.37
CA ARG A 85 7.77 -12.25 -4.57
C ARG A 85 7.99 -10.77 -4.78
N ILE A 86 9.22 -10.42 -5.12
CA ILE A 86 9.64 -9.05 -5.33
C ILE A 86 10.04 -8.88 -6.79
N TRP A 87 9.54 -7.83 -7.41
CA TRP A 87 9.67 -7.58 -8.84
C TRP A 87 10.20 -6.18 -9.10
N LEU A 88 10.97 -6.04 -10.17
CA LEU A 88 11.29 -4.76 -10.79
C LEU A 88 10.51 -4.67 -12.09
N VAL A 89 9.73 -3.61 -12.26
CA VAL A 89 8.85 -3.41 -13.43
C VAL A 89 9.14 -2.08 -14.10
N PRO A 90 9.26 -2.03 -15.43
CA PRO A 90 9.42 -0.76 -16.13
C PRO A 90 8.10 0.00 -16.19
N ALA A 91 8.20 1.31 -16.01
CA ALA A 91 7.14 2.27 -16.26
C ALA A 91 7.62 3.34 -17.23
N ASN A 92 6.81 3.65 -18.23
CA ASN A 92 7.13 4.67 -19.21
C ASN A 92 6.29 5.92 -18.94
N PRO A 93 6.90 7.01 -18.42
CA PRO A 93 6.16 8.24 -18.13
C PRO A 93 5.61 8.88 -19.41
N ASN A 94 6.13 8.55 -20.60
CA ASN A 94 5.59 9.03 -21.87
C ASN A 94 4.39 8.22 -22.37
N GLU A 95 4.06 7.09 -21.73
CA GLU A 95 2.86 6.30 -22.05
C GLU A 95 1.74 6.58 -21.04
N TYR A 96 2.09 6.65 -19.75
CA TYR A 96 1.14 6.79 -18.65
C TYR A 96 1.70 7.67 -17.53
N ASP A 97 0.93 8.66 -17.11
CA ASP A 97 1.31 9.58 -16.04
C ASP A 97 1.08 8.95 -14.66
N LEU A 98 2.06 8.18 -14.20
CA LEU A 98 2.05 7.54 -12.88
C LEU A 98 1.98 8.54 -11.73
N GLU A 99 2.59 9.71 -11.86
CA GLU A 99 2.64 10.69 -10.78
C GLU A 99 1.24 11.27 -10.54
N SER A 100 0.57 11.70 -11.61
CA SER A 100 -0.83 12.10 -11.53
C SER A 100 -1.73 10.95 -11.07
N ALA A 101 -1.48 9.72 -11.54
CA ALA A 101 -2.28 8.55 -11.17
C ALA A 101 -2.22 8.26 -9.67
N PHE A 102 -1.01 8.18 -9.09
CA PHE A 102 -0.82 7.97 -7.65
C PHE A 102 -1.34 9.14 -6.80
N SER A 103 -1.34 10.36 -7.34
CA SER A 103 -1.91 11.51 -6.65
C SER A 103 -3.44 11.47 -6.57
N ARG A 104 -4.12 10.76 -7.49
CA ARG A 104 -5.58 10.72 -7.64
C ARG A 104 -6.22 9.45 -7.11
N TYR A 105 -5.51 8.32 -7.21
CA TYR A 105 -6.06 7.00 -6.97
C TYR A 105 -5.22 6.22 -5.97
N GLU A 106 -5.89 5.61 -4.99
CA GLU A 106 -5.27 4.71 -4.01
C GLU A 106 -4.77 3.41 -4.67
N THR A 107 -5.54 2.92 -5.65
CA THR A 107 -5.24 1.70 -6.39
C THR A 107 -5.26 1.97 -7.88
N LEU A 108 -4.36 1.35 -8.62
CA LEU A 108 -4.30 1.45 -10.07
C LEU A 108 -4.42 0.07 -10.71
N ASP A 109 -5.18 0.03 -11.81
CA ASP A 109 -5.20 -1.10 -12.72
C ASP A 109 -4.02 -0.96 -13.69
N TRP A 110 -3.10 -1.91 -13.62
CA TRP A 110 -1.87 -1.89 -14.39
C TRP A 110 -1.74 -3.10 -15.29
N LYS A 111 -1.06 -2.93 -16.43
CA LYS A 111 -0.83 -4.02 -17.38
C LYS A 111 -0.17 -5.21 -16.69
N ARG A 112 -0.84 -6.36 -16.75
CA ARG A 112 -0.34 -7.62 -16.24
C ARG A 112 0.68 -8.22 -17.21
N SER A 113 1.94 -7.85 -17.03
CA SER A 113 3.07 -8.32 -17.87
C SER A 113 3.61 -9.70 -17.49
N CYS A 114 3.34 -10.19 -16.27
CA CYS A 114 3.66 -11.57 -15.86
C CYS A 114 2.60 -12.11 -14.87
N ASN A 115 2.83 -13.29 -14.30
CA ASN A 115 1.92 -13.91 -13.35
C ASN A 115 2.06 -13.32 -11.93
N TYR A 116 1.66 -12.05 -11.75
CA TYR A 116 1.59 -11.43 -10.43
C TYR A 116 0.50 -12.06 -9.57
N GLU A 117 0.73 -12.11 -8.27
CA GLU A 117 -0.19 -12.64 -7.28
C GLU A 117 -0.38 -11.61 -6.17
N LYS A 118 -1.51 -11.70 -5.48
CA LYS A 118 -1.79 -10.83 -4.35
C LYS A 118 -0.69 -10.94 -3.30
N GLY A 119 -0.25 -9.79 -2.78
CA GLY A 119 0.86 -9.66 -1.87
C GLY A 119 2.23 -9.49 -2.54
N ASP A 120 2.38 -9.70 -3.85
CA ASP A 120 3.63 -9.41 -4.55
C ASP A 120 4.01 -7.92 -4.42
N ILE A 121 5.31 -7.64 -4.29
CA ILE A 121 5.85 -6.28 -4.23
C ILE A 121 6.52 -5.93 -5.54
N LEU A 122 6.16 -4.77 -6.09
CA LEU A 122 6.73 -4.27 -7.33
C LEU A 122 7.44 -2.95 -7.04
N PHE A 123 8.69 -2.89 -7.45
CA PHE A 123 9.46 -1.66 -7.57
C PHE A 123 9.33 -1.15 -9.01
N MET A 124 8.83 0.07 -9.18
CA MET A 124 8.62 0.67 -10.49
C MET A 124 9.85 1.48 -10.91
N TYR A 125 10.54 0.98 -11.94
CA TYR A 125 11.61 1.70 -12.62
C TYR A 125 11.02 2.65 -13.65
N VAL A 126 11.08 3.95 -13.38
CA VAL A 126 10.56 4.98 -14.29
C VAL A 126 11.62 5.28 -15.33
N SER A 127 11.28 5.00 -16.59
CA SER A 127 12.17 5.13 -17.75
C SER A 127 12.19 6.58 -18.31
N GLY A 128 12.47 6.76 -19.60
CA GLY A 128 12.58 8.09 -20.20
C GLY A 128 13.74 8.90 -19.63
N ASN A 129 13.46 10.12 -19.15
CA ASN A 129 14.47 11.02 -18.58
C ASN A 129 14.76 10.74 -17.09
N ILE A 130 13.91 9.96 -16.42
CA ILE A 130 13.99 9.74 -14.97
C ILE A 130 15.00 8.62 -14.65
N LYS A 131 14.95 7.50 -15.39
CA LYS A 131 15.91 6.38 -15.35
C LYS A 131 16.30 5.88 -13.95
N LYS A 132 15.31 5.76 -13.06
CA LYS A 132 15.50 5.28 -11.68
C LYS A 132 14.27 4.59 -11.12
N VAL A 133 14.46 3.77 -10.08
CA VAL A 133 13.33 3.24 -9.29
C VAL A 133 12.74 4.37 -8.47
N ARG A 134 11.43 4.57 -8.55
CA ARG A 134 10.72 5.62 -7.79
C ARG A 134 9.65 5.10 -6.86
N TYR A 135 8.92 4.07 -7.26
CA TYR A 135 7.71 3.66 -6.53
C TYR A 135 7.81 2.22 -6.06
N LYS A 136 7.22 1.96 -4.90
CA LYS A 136 6.92 0.64 -4.36
C LYS A 136 5.42 0.49 -4.32
N VAL A 137 4.92 -0.62 -4.86
CA VAL A 137 3.49 -0.96 -4.86
C VAL A 137 3.30 -2.41 -4.42
N GLU A 138 2.11 -2.70 -3.88
CA GLU A 138 1.72 -4.06 -3.51
C GLU A 138 0.54 -4.49 -4.37
N VAL A 139 0.65 -5.66 -4.98
CA VAL A 139 -0.44 -6.26 -5.77
C VAL A 139 -1.55 -6.67 -4.82
N ILE A 140 -2.74 -6.11 -5.01
CA ILE A 140 -3.94 -6.49 -4.24
C ILE A 140 -4.82 -7.46 -5.02
N GLU A 141 -4.71 -7.47 -6.36
CA GLU A 141 -5.39 -8.42 -7.23
C GLU A 141 -4.48 -8.79 -8.41
N GLY A 142 -4.08 -10.07 -8.51
CA GLY A 142 -3.15 -10.53 -9.54
C GLY A 142 -3.74 -10.62 -10.95
N LEU A 143 -5.06 -10.70 -11.07
CA LEU A 143 -5.81 -10.69 -12.33
C LEU A 143 -7.18 -10.05 -12.10
N VAL A 144 -7.36 -8.84 -12.59
CA VAL A 144 -8.64 -8.11 -12.54
C VAL A 144 -9.58 -8.68 -13.60
N ARG A 145 -10.78 -9.12 -13.18
CA ARG A 145 -11.84 -9.53 -14.13
C ARG A 145 -12.45 -8.28 -14.77
N THR A 146 -12.66 -8.32 -16.09
CA THR A 146 -12.87 -7.16 -16.98
C THR A 146 -13.96 -6.17 -16.58
N ASN A 147 -14.94 -6.59 -15.78
CA ASN A 147 -16.10 -5.77 -15.43
C ASN A 147 -15.78 -4.64 -14.42
N ASN A 148 -14.57 -4.61 -13.85
CA ASN A 148 -14.18 -3.66 -12.80
C ASN A 148 -12.97 -2.77 -13.15
N ILE A 149 -12.57 -2.69 -14.43
CA ILE A 149 -11.39 -1.92 -14.84
C ILE A 149 -11.73 -0.44 -14.99
N THR A 150 -10.96 0.43 -14.33
CA THR A 150 -11.12 1.89 -14.47
C THR A 150 -10.20 2.43 -15.56
N TYR A 151 -10.78 3.05 -16.60
CA TYR A 151 -10.04 3.73 -17.67
C TYR A 151 -10.16 5.24 -17.50
N ASP A 152 -9.16 5.88 -16.89
CA ASP A 152 -9.04 7.35 -16.95
C ASP A 152 -8.17 7.73 -18.15
N SER A 153 -8.81 8.13 -19.25
CA SER A 153 -8.10 8.58 -20.46
C SER A 153 -7.21 9.79 -20.21
N ALA A 154 -7.46 10.60 -19.18
CA ALA A 154 -6.64 11.76 -18.86
C ALA A 154 -5.26 11.41 -18.28
N LEU A 155 -5.02 10.15 -17.90
CA LEU A 155 -3.72 9.67 -17.43
C LEU A 155 -2.86 9.06 -18.55
N TRP A 156 -3.43 8.84 -19.73
CA TRP A 156 -2.69 8.30 -20.87
C TRP A 156 -2.09 9.43 -21.68
N ILE A 157 -0.78 9.38 -21.85
CA ILE A 157 -0.03 10.33 -22.69
C ILE A 157 0.04 9.83 -24.13
N ASP A 158 0.07 8.51 -24.31
CA ASP A 158 0.10 7.86 -25.62
C ASP A 158 -1.30 7.30 -25.97
N ASP A 159 -1.96 7.95 -26.93
CA ASP A 159 -3.29 7.57 -27.43
C ASP A 159 -3.34 6.17 -28.06
N GLU A 160 -2.25 5.73 -28.69
CA GLU A 160 -2.19 4.42 -29.32
C GLU A 160 -2.10 3.34 -28.25
N LYS A 161 -1.28 3.56 -27.22
CA LYS A 161 -1.21 2.69 -26.04
C LYS A 161 -2.52 2.65 -25.29
N PHE A 162 -3.22 3.78 -25.16
CA PHE A 162 -4.55 3.80 -24.56
C PHE A 162 -5.54 2.89 -25.30
N LYS A 163 -5.56 2.94 -26.63
CA LYS A 163 -6.40 2.05 -27.45
C LYS A 163 -6.03 0.58 -27.24
N GLN A 164 -4.75 0.25 -27.27
CA GLN A 164 -4.26 -1.11 -27.04
C GLN A 164 -4.59 -1.62 -25.63
N SER A 165 -4.63 -0.72 -24.64
CA SER A 165 -4.88 -1.05 -23.23
C SER A 165 -6.22 -1.75 -23.00
N LYS A 166 -7.23 -1.48 -23.84
CA LYS A 166 -8.56 -2.09 -23.75
C LYS A 166 -8.55 -3.61 -23.91
N GLU A 167 -7.54 -4.16 -24.57
CA GLU A 167 -7.38 -5.61 -24.81
C GLU A 167 -6.40 -6.26 -23.82
N TRP A 168 -5.84 -5.51 -22.88
CA TRP A 168 -4.86 -6.04 -21.94
C TRP A 168 -5.53 -6.79 -20.80
N LYS A 169 -4.76 -7.71 -20.21
CA LYS A 169 -5.05 -8.23 -18.87
C LYS A 169 -4.46 -7.28 -17.85
N TYR A 170 -5.19 -7.06 -16.77
CA TYR A 170 -4.81 -6.13 -15.71
C TYR A 170 -4.54 -6.86 -14.40
N MET A 171 -3.60 -6.32 -13.64
CA MET A 171 -3.50 -6.53 -12.20
C MET A 171 -3.94 -5.23 -11.51
N ARG A 172 -4.31 -5.31 -10.24
CA ARG A 172 -4.53 -4.13 -9.40
C ARG A 172 -3.48 -4.09 -8.32
N PHE A 173 -2.84 -2.94 -8.15
CA PHE A 173 -1.95 -2.69 -7.03
C PHE A 173 -2.39 -1.46 -6.25
N ARG A 174 -1.97 -1.41 -4.98
CA ARG A 174 -2.02 -0.20 -4.16
C ARG A 174 -0.65 0.44 -4.07
N PHE A 175 -0.62 1.76 -4.03
CA PHE A 175 0.62 2.48 -3.72
C PHE A 175 1.10 2.13 -2.31
N VAL A 176 2.42 1.97 -2.13
CA VAL A 176 3.01 1.70 -0.82
C VAL A 176 3.98 2.80 -0.42
N ASP A 177 4.94 3.16 -1.28
CA ASP A 177 5.98 4.12 -0.94
C ASP A 177 6.62 4.75 -2.18
N GLU A 178 7.22 5.93 -2.02
CA GLU A 178 7.99 6.61 -3.07
C GLU A 178 9.34 7.10 -2.57
N VAL A 179 10.31 7.06 -3.46
CA VAL A 179 11.66 7.58 -3.22
C VAL A 179 12.10 8.36 -4.46
N ASP A 180 12.74 9.49 -4.22
CA ASP A 180 13.42 10.25 -5.26
C ASP A 180 14.91 10.41 -4.90
N THR A 181 15.72 9.46 -5.37
CA THR A 181 17.17 9.44 -5.11
C THR A 181 17.96 8.91 -6.31
N ASP A 182 19.12 9.50 -6.56
CA ASP A 182 20.02 9.05 -7.62
C ASP A 182 20.74 7.74 -7.26
N GLU A 183 20.70 7.31 -5.99
CA GLU A 183 21.15 5.98 -5.57
C GLU A 183 20.30 4.85 -6.17
N LEU A 184 19.08 5.13 -6.63
CA LEU A 184 18.25 4.16 -7.35
C LEU A 184 18.30 4.32 -8.88
N SER A 185 19.27 5.08 -9.39
CA SER A 185 19.49 5.26 -10.83
C SER A 185 19.95 3.98 -11.52
N LEU A 186 19.70 3.86 -12.83
CA LEU A 186 20.12 2.71 -13.64
C LEU A 186 21.60 2.36 -13.47
N LYS A 187 22.46 3.37 -13.31
CA LYS A 187 23.90 3.17 -13.08
C LYS A 187 24.12 2.43 -11.76
N LYS A 188 23.51 2.89 -10.69
CA LYS A 188 23.63 2.31 -9.34
C LYS A 188 23.03 0.91 -9.25
N LEU A 189 21.89 0.68 -9.92
CA LEU A 189 21.31 -0.67 -10.01
C LEU A 189 22.28 -1.66 -10.68
N ARG A 190 23.00 -1.22 -11.73
CA ARG A 190 24.01 -2.06 -12.42
C ARG A 190 25.22 -2.34 -11.52
N GLU A 191 25.65 -1.35 -10.74
CA GLU A 191 26.71 -1.52 -9.75
C GLU A 191 26.34 -2.59 -8.69
N HIS A 192 25.05 -2.73 -8.36
CA HIS A 192 24.53 -3.70 -7.39
C HIS A 192 23.88 -4.95 -8.04
N GLY A 193 24.30 -5.30 -9.26
CA GLY A 193 24.00 -6.61 -9.86
C GLY A 193 22.86 -6.65 -10.88
N LEU A 194 22.28 -5.52 -11.29
CA LEU A 194 21.34 -5.49 -12.42
C LEU A 194 22.04 -5.87 -13.74
N LYS A 195 21.61 -6.98 -14.35
CA LYS A 195 22.12 -7.47 -15.63
C LYS A 195 21.17 -7.13 -16.78
N GLY A 196 21.71 -6.55 -17.85
CA GLY A 196 20.94 -6.25 -19.06
C GLY A 196 20.11 -4.96 -18.99
N ASN A 197 19.10 -4.88 -19.86
CA ASN A 197 18.17 -3.75 -19.95
C ASN A 197 16.83 -4.12 -19.30
N ILE A 198 16.20 -3.14 -18.63
CA ILE A 198 14.87 -3.32 -18.02
C ILE A 198 13.81 -3.13 -19.12
N GLN A 199 13.56 -4.19 -19.90
CA GLN A 199 12.56 -4.19 -20.99
C GLN A 199 11.23 -4.84 -20.58
N GLY A 200 11.19 -5.50 -19.43
CA GLY A 200 10.01 -6.17 -18.91
C GLY A 200 10.13 -6.42 -17.41
N ALA A 201 9.10 -7.04 -16.84
CA ALA A 201 9.10 -7.42 -15.45
C ALA A 201 10.20 -8.45 -15.16
N MET A 202 10.96 -8.23 -14.09
CA MET A 202 11.98 -9.16 -13.64
C MET A 202 11.87 -9.42 -12.15
N LYS A 203 12.03 -10.68 -11.75
CA LYS A 203 12.08 -11.04 -10.33
C LYS A 203 13.39 -10.53 -9.75
N LEU A 204 13.32 -9.80 -8.65
CA LEU A 204 14.48 -9.37 -7.88
C LEU A 204 14.86 -10.47 -6.90
N THR A 205 16.16 -10.72 -6.78
CA THR A 205 16.74 -11.66 -5.83
C THR A 205 18.11 -11.15 -5.35
N GLY A 206 18.56 -11.66 -4.19
CA GLY A 206 19.92 -11.45 -3.71
C GLY A 206 20.28 -9.98 -3.43
N GLU A 207 21.50 -9.59 -3.81
CA GLU A 207 22.07 -8.26 -3.53
C GLU A 207 21.23 -7.12 -4.10
N LEU A 208 20.81 -7.20 -5.36
CA LEU A 208 20.03 -6.15 -6.00
C LEU A 208 18.69 -5.93 -5.29
N GLN A 209 18.04 -7.02 -4.87
CA GLN A 209 16.79 -6.94 -4.10
C GLN A 209 17.03 -6.22 -2.77
N ALA A 210 18.03 -6.67 -2.00
CA ALA A 210 18.36 -6.07 -0.70
C ALA A 210 18.73 -4.59 -0.82
N TYR A 211 19.51 -4.25 -1.85
CA TYR A 211 19.90 -2.87 -2.17
C TYR A 211 18.69 -1.99 -2.45
N ILE A 212 17.79 -2.39 -3.37
CA ILE A 212 16.59 -1.59 -3.66
C ILE A 212 15.73 -1.48 -2.39
N MET A 213 15.48 -2.59 -1.70
CA MET A 213 14.65 -2.62 -0.50
C MET A 213 15.14 -1.69 0.61
N SER A 214 16.46 -1.52 0.77
CA SER A 214 17.00 -0.66 1.82
C SER A 214 16.62 0.82 1.68
N PHE A 215 16.19 1.26 0.49
CA PHE A 215 15.71 2.63 0.28
C PHE A 215 14.22 2.80 0.56
N PHE A 216 13.47 1.70 0.62
CA PHE A 216 12.03 1.72 0.89
C PHE A 216 11.80 1.12 2.28
N GLU A 217 12.14 1.93 3.30
CA GLU A 217 12.24 1.57 4.72
C GLU A 217 10.95 1.04 5.36
N TYR A 218 9.81 0.99 4.65
CA TYR A 218 8.57 0.46 5.18
C TYR A 218 8.40 -1.05 4.89
N HIS A 219 8.66 -1.90 5.88
CA HIS A 219 8.00 -3.21 5.92
C HIS A 219 6.49 -2.97 6.02
N LEU A 220 5.68 -3.73 5.25
CA LEU A 220 4.21 -3.66 5.23
C LEU A 220 3.57 -4.16 6.55
N ILE A 221 4.11 -3.74 7.69
CA ILE A 221 3.63 -4.05 9.03
C ILE A 221 3.08 -2.75 9.59
N GLU A 222 1.74 -2.71 9.69
CA GLU A 222 0.90 -1.90 10.58
C GLU A 222 1.31 -0.46 10.94
N ASP A 223 0.46 0.49 10.56
CA ASP A 223 0.09 1.69 11.33
C ASP A 223 1.20 2.42 12.11
N TYR A 224 2.32 2.78 11.46
CA TYR A 224 3.35 3.59 12.11
C TYR A 224 2.96 5.08 12.13
N TYR A 225 2.52 5.57 13.29
CA TYR A 225 2.52 7.00 13.61
C TYR A 225 3.91 7.40 14.18
N PRO A 226 4.49 8.54 13.77
CA PRO A 226 5.80 9.01 14.24
C PRO A 226 5.91 9.29 15.75
N ASP A 227 4.84 9.14 16.51
CA ASP A 227 4.77 9.37 17.96
C ASP A 227 5.02 8.10 18.81
N GLU A 228 5.16 6.92 18.21
CA GLU A 228 5.61 5.74 18.97
C GLU A 228 7.14 5.73 19.11
N VAL A 229 7.60 6.12 20.30
CA VAL A 229 9.02 6.14 20.67
C VAL A 229 9.61 4.74 20.50
N SER A 230 10.59 4.63 19.60
CA SER A 230 11.46 3.47 19.48
C SER A 230 11.97 3.07 20.87
N ARG A 231 11.83 1.79 21.26
CA ARG A 231 12.35 1.26 22.55
C ARG A 231 13.88 1.33 22.67
N THR A 232 14.57 1.79 21.63
CA THR A 232 16.01 2.02 21.59
C THR A 232 16.31 3.52 21.63
N LEU A 233 17.18 3.90 22.57
CA LEU A 233 17.67 5.27 22.78
C LEU A 233 18.79 5.62 21.78
N GLU A 234 18.59 5.39 20.48
CA GLU A 234 19.51 5.86 19.43
C GLU A 234 19.07 7.26 18.95
N GLU A 235 19.86 8.29 19.25
CA GLU A 235 19.65 9.68 18.83
C GLU A 235 20.54 10.04 17.63
N GLY A 236 20.07 10.92 16.72
CA GLY A 236 20.90 11.50 15.65
C GLY A 236 20.91 10.77 14.30
N LYS A 237 20.21 9.64 14.12
CA LYS A 237 19.92 9.09 12.78
C LYS A 237 18.82 9.92 12.11
N ARG A 238 19.08 10.42 10.90
CA ARG A 238 18.02 10.96 10.02
C ARG A 238 17.05 9.82 9.71
N LYS A 239 15.86 9.88 10.29
CA LYS A 239 14.70 9.09 9.87
C LYS A 239 13.83 9.98 8.99
N THR A 240 13.60 9.57 7.75
CA THR A 240 12.62 10.24 6.90
C THR A 240 11.27 9.58 7.18
N VAL A 241 10.32 10.34 7.73
CA VAL A 241 8.99 9.85 8.08
C VAL A 241 8.08 9.98 6.85
N THR A 242 7.66 8.86 6.28
CA THR A 242 6.63 8.83 5.23
C THR A 242 5.25 8.87 5.89
N VAL A 243 4.60 10.02 5.83
CA VAL A 243 3.20 10.20 6.25
C VAL A 243 2.28 9.54 5.21
N ASN A 244 1.40 8.64 5.65
CA ASN A 244 0.44 7.85 4.85
C ASN A 244 -0.14 8.63 3.67
N VAL A 245 -0.11 8.03 2.48
CA VAL A 245 -0.55 8.62 1.19
C VAL A 245 -2.00 9.08 1.19
N TYR A 246 -2.84 8.49 2.04
CA TYR A 246 -4.19 8.97 2.27
C TYR A 246 -4.24 10.43 2.74
N GLU A 247 -3.25 10.90 3.52
CA GLU A 247 -3.20 12.27 4.03
C GLU A 247 -2.76 13.32 2.98
N ARG A 248 -2.42 12.89 1.76
CA ARG A 248 -1.76 13.75 0.76
C ARG A 248 -2.20 13.50 -0.68
N ASN A 249 -3.50 13.45 -1.00
CA ASN A 249 -3.91 13.86 -2.35
C ASN A 249 -3.61 15.36 -2.49
N PRO A 250 -2.59 15.79 -3.25
CA PRO A 250 -2.14 17.19 -3.26
C PRO A 250 -3.20 18.12 -3.85
N ILE A 251 -4.07 17.60 -4.73
CA ILE A 251 -5.19 18.36 -5.31
C ILE A 251 -6.29 18.54 -4.27
N ALA A 252 -6.67 17.48 -3.55
CA ALA A 252 -7.69 17.56 -2.52
C ALA A 252 -7.22 18.44 -1.34
N ARG A 253 -5.95 18.32 -0.94
CA ARG A 253 -5.30 19.19 0.04
C ARG A 253 -5.32 20.65 -0.43
N LYS A 254 -4.88 20.91 -1.66
CA LYS A 254 -4.86 22.27 -2.21
C LYS A 254 -6.27 22.87 -2.25
N ARG A 255 -7.27 22.13 -2.75
CA ARG A 255 -8.67 22.59 -2.78
C ARG A 255 -9.25 22.83 -1.38
N CYS A 256 -8.89 22.00 -0.40
CA CYS A 256 -9.27 22.19 1.00
C CYS A 256 -8.70 23.50 1.54
N ILE A 257 -7.40 23.76 1.30
CA ILE A 257 -6.73 25.00 1.73
C ILE A 257 -7.24 26.23 0.97
N ASP A 258 -7.47 26.12 -0.33
CA ASP A 258 -8.03 27.21 -1.15
C ASP A 258 -9.44 27.62 -0.65
N TYR A 259 -10.20 26.68 -0.07
CA TYR A 259 -11.53 26.94 0.48
C TYR A 259 -11.51 27.44 1.94
N TYR A 260 -10.80 26.74 2.82
CA TYR A 260 -10.81 27.00 4.27
C TYR A 260 -9.71 27.96 4.75
N GLY A 261 -8.67 28.19 3.93
CA GLY A 261 -7.46 28.89 4.33
C GLY A 261 -6.49 28.02 5.15
N VAL A 262 -5.49 28.67 5.74
CA VAL A 262 -4.41 28.02 6.52
C VAL A 262 -4.56 28.16 8.03
N GLN A 263 -5.70 28.68 8.49
CA GLN A 263 -6.02 28.75 9.91
C GLN A 263 -6.56 27.40 10.41
N CYS A 264 -6.05 26.93 11.55
CA CYS A 264 -6.49 25.69 12.16
C CYS A 264 -7.96 25.77 12.59
N GLN A 265 -8.80 24.84 12.13
CA GLN A 265 -10.24 24.84 12.44
C GLN A 265 -10.59 24.37 13.86
N VAL A 266 -9.59 23.88 14.62
CA VAL A 266 -9.74 23.40 15.99
C VAL A 266 -9.34 24.48 17.01
N CYS A 267 -8.11 25.00 16.92
CA CYS A 267 -7.55 25.94 17.91
C CYS A 267 -7.27 27.34 17.36
N ASP A 268 -7.73 27.63 16.15
CA ASP A 268 -7.67 28.94 15.50
C ASP A 268 -6.26 29.50 15.26
N VAL A 269 -5.20 28.70 15.46
CA VAL A 269 -3.83 29.12 15.20
C VAL A 269 -3.60 29.34 13.71
N ASP A 270 -2.93 30.45 13.41
CA ASP A 270 -2.38 30.79 12.12
C ASP A 270 -0.85 30.91 12.27
N PHE A 271 -0.11 30.16 11.46
CA PHE A 271 1.34 30.08 11.59
C PHE A 271 2.06 31.31 11.05
N GLU A 272 1.53 31.97 10.01
CA GLU A 272 2.11 33.21 9.49
C GLU A 272 1.97 34.35 10.50
N ASN A 273 0.80 34.47 11.12
CA ASN A 273 0.55 35.47 12.17
C ASN A 273 1.43 35.24 13.41
N LYS A 274 1.73 33.98 13.75
CA LYS A 274 2.47 33.65 14.99
C LYS A 274 3.98 33.58 14.80
N TYR A 275 4.45 33.13 13.64
CA TYR A 275 5.87 32.88 13.37
C TYR A 275 6.44 33.74 12.24
N GLY A 276 5.62 34.58 11.60
CA GLY A 276 6.00 35.39 10.44
C GLY A 276 6.09 34.55 9.16
N GLU A 277 6.81 35.05 8.16
CA GLU A 277 6.93 34.45 6.82
C GLU A 277 7.32 32.95 6.82
N VAL A 278 8.07 32.47 7.81
CA VAL A 278 8.44 31.03 7.91
C VAL A 278 7.23 30.12 8.14
N GLY A 279 6.14 30.66 8.69
CA GLY A 279 4.88 29.96 8.93
C GLY A 279 3.88 30.07 7.78
N LYS A 280 4.23 30.78 6.71
CA LYS A 280 3.35 30.96 5.56
C LYS A 280 3.00 29.63 4.92
N ASP A 281 1.72 29.45 4.60
CA ASP A 281 1.14 28.24 4.01
C ASP A 281 1.33 26.93 4.83
N PHE A 282 1.83 27.04 6.07
CA PHE A 282 2.13 25.89 6.92
C PHE A 282 0.90 25.42 7.69
N ILE A 283 0.25 24.38 7.17
CA ILE A 283 -0.90 23.73 7.81
C ILE A 283 -1.01 22.25 7.39
N HIS A 284 -1.52 21.39 8.26
CA HIS A 284 -1.86 20.00 7.93
C HIS A 284 -3.33 19.90 7.51
N VAL A 285 -3.70 18.84 6.79
CA VAL A 285 -5.08 18.55 6.40
C VAL A 285 -5.46 17.17 6.92
N HIS A 286 -6.58 17.10 7.64
CA HIS A 286 -7.08 15.90 8.31
C HIS A 286 -8.35 15.38 7.66
N HIS A 287 -8.55 14.06 7.67
CA HIS A 287 -9.82 13.47 7.25
C HIS A 287 -10.83 13.49 8.40
N ILE A 288 -11.99 14.12 8.20
CA ILE A 288 -13.05 14.20 9.22
C ILE A 288 -13.59 12.81 9.56
N LYS A 289 -13.70 11.93 8.57
CA LYS A 289 -14.03 10.51 8.76
C LYS A 289 -12.76 9.67 8.71
N PRO A 290 -12.52 8.78 9.70
CA PRO A 290 -11.39 7.88 9.67
C PRO A 290 -11.39 7.03 8.40
N LEU A 291 -10.21 6.87 7.80
CA LEU A 291 -10.04 6.19 6.52
C LEU A 291 -10.45 4.71 6.55
N HIS A 292 -10.36 4.05 7.71
CA HIS A 292 -10.81 2.67 7.87
C HIS A 292 -12.34 2.51 7.80
N GLU A 293 -13.10 3.60 7.92
CA GLU A 293 -14.56 3.63 7.73
C GLU A 293 -14.95 3.94 6.28
N ILE A 294 -13.98 4.32 5.44
CA ILE A 294 -14.19 4.69 4.04
C ILE A 294 -14.03 3.44 3.17
N GLN A 295 -15.07 3.10 2.40
CA GLN A 295 -15.11 1.91 1.53
C GLN A 295 -14.25 2.09 0.27
N GLN A 296 -13.81 0.98 -0.34
CA GLN A 296 -13.05 0.99 -1.61
C GLN A 296 -13.77 1.82 -2.70
N GLY A 297 -13.02 2.71 -3.38
CA GLY A 297 -13.52 3.52 -4.49
C GLY A 297 -14.11 4.89 -4.09
N TYR A 298 -13.92 5.34 -2.85
CA TYR A 298 -14.38 6.63 -2.38
C TYR A 298 -13.62 7.81 -3.04
N ILE A 299 -14.36 8.71 -3.68
CA ILE A 299 -13.80 9.97 -4.19
C ILE A 299 -13.87 11.00 -3.06
N VAL A 300 -12.71 11.43 -2.57
CA VAL A 300 -12.62 12.44 -1.50
C VAL A 300 -13.21 13.77 -1.93
N ASP A 301 -14.17 14.28 -1.15
CA ASP A 301 -14.66 15.65 -1.26
C ASP A 301 -13.77 16.55 -0.42
N SER A 302 -12.97 17.39 -1.09
CA SER A 302 -11.99 18.26 -0.45
C SER A 302 -12.57 19.29 0.53
N ILE A 303 -13.89 19.48 0.51
CA ILE A 303 -14.58 20.40 1.42
C ILE A 303 -15.26 19.62 2.55
N LYS A 304 -15.92 18.49 2.24
CA LYS A 304 -16.70 17.74 3.25
C LYS A 304 -15.90 16.72 4.05
N ASP A 305 -14.84 16.19 3.47
CA ASP A 305 -14.09 15.09 4.08
C ASP A 305 -12.77 15.55 4.69
N LEU A 306 -12.31 16.75 4.32
CA LEU A 306 -11.03 17.29 4.70
C LEU A 306 -11.17 18.57 5.52
N ILE A 307 -10.28 18.76 6.49
CA ILE A 307 -10.26 19.95 7.33
C ILE A 307 -8.83 20.40 7.67
N PRO A 308 -8.48 21.69 7.54
CA PRO A 308 -7.16 22.18 7.93
C PRO A 308 -6.99 22.20 9.46
N VAL A 309 -5.89 21.63 9.94
CA VAL A 309 -5.54 21.58 11.37
C VAL A 309 -4.04 21.79 11.57
N CYS A 310 -3.65 22.37 12.71
CA CYS A 310 -2.23 22.49 13.05
C CYS A 310 -1.63 21.11 13.39
N PRO A 311 -0.31 20.92 13.29
CA PRO A 311 0.34 19.64 13.58
C PRO A 311 -0.01 19.07 14.96
N ASN A 312 -0.16 19.93 15.98
CA ASN A 312 -0.53 19.50 17.33
C ASN A 312 -1.97 18.98 17.41
N CYS A 313 -2.93 19.71 16.82
CA CYS A 313 -4.32 19.24 16.78
C CYS A 313 -4.46 18.00 15.91
N HIS A 314 -3.72 17.93 14.79
CA HIS A 314 -3.65 16.76 13.93
C HIS A 314 -3.23 15.51 14.73
N ALA A 315 -2.13 15.61 15.47
CA ALA A 315 -1.64 14.53 16.33
C ALA A 315 -2.69 14.11 17.38
N MET A 316 -3.39 15.06 18.00
CA MET A 316 -4.42 14.74 19.01
C MET A 316 -5.65 14.04 18.42
N LEU A 317 -6.06 14.38 17.19
CA LEU A 317 -7.19 13.71 16.50
C LEU A 317 -6.87 12.25 16.17
N HIS A 318 -5.60 11.93 15.95
CA HIS A 318 -5.13 10.57 15.71
C HIS A 318 -4.77 9.79 16.98
N ARG A 319 -4.92 10.37 18.17
CA ARG A 319 -4.80 9.62 19.43
C ARG A 319 -6.13 8.99 19.82
N GLN A 320 -6.07 7.73 20.26
CA GLN A 320 -7.23 7.04 20.80
C GLN A 320 -7.35 7.26 22.31
N GLU A 321 -8.57 7.51 22.78
CA GLU A 321 -8.94 7.50 24.18
C GLU A 321 -10.04 6.44 24.37
N ASN A 322 -9.82 5.47 25.26
CA ASN A 322 -10.72 4.33 25.45
C ASN A 322 -11.05 3.57 24.15
N GLY A 323 -10.06 3.45 23.26
CA GLY A 323 -10.19 2.78 21.96
C GLY A 323 -10.98 3.54 20.91
N ARG A 324 -11.22 4.85 21.08
CA ARG A 324 -11.91 5.70 20.10
C ARG A 324 -11.13 6.97 19.79
N TYR A 325 -11.15 7.40 18.54
CA TYR A 325 -10.59 8.69 18.11
C TYR A 325 -11.49 9.85 18.54
N LEU A 326 -10.89 11.00 18.77
CA LEU A 326 -11.63 12.23 19.03
C LEU A 326 -12.13 12.84 17.73
N SER A 327 -13.38 13.31 17.72
CA SER A 327 -13.87 14.20 16.67
C SER A 327 -13.28 15.60 16.81
N ILE A 328 -13.31 16.36 15.71
CA ILE A 328 -12.97 17.78 15.67
C ILE A 328 -13.68 18.57 16.77
N GLU A 329 -15.00 18.37 16.91
CA GLU A 329 -15.80 19.08 17.92
C GLU A 329 -15.42 18.70 19.35
N GLN A 330 -15.14 17.42 19.62
CA GLN A 330 -14.69 16.97 20.94
C GLN A 330 -13.33 17.57 21.30
N LEU A 331 -12.38 17.59 20.38
CA LEU A 331 -11.07 18.19 20.62
C LEU A 331 -11.20 19.71 20.80
N LYS A 332 -12.03 20.38 19.98
CA LYS A 332 -12.32 21.79 20.10
C LYS A 332 -12.87 22.13 21.48
N ASN A 333 -13.91 21.41 21.92
CA ASN A 333 -14.50 21.59 23.26
C ASN A 333 -13.50 21.40 24.39
N ARG A 334 -12.57 20.44 24.28
CA ARG A 334 -11.51 20.25 25.29
C ARG A 334 -10.61 21.47 25.41
N ILE A 335 -10.16 22.02 24.29
CA ILE A 335 -9.26 23.18 24.28
C ILE A 335 -9.98 24.39 24.89
N PHE A 336 -11.24 24.62 24.56
CA PHE A 336 -12.02 25.73 25.11
C PHE A 336 -12.46 25.53 26.58
N THR A 337 -12.53 24.30 27.08
CA THR A 337 -12.90 24.02 28.48
C THR A 337 -11.70 24.11 29.45
N VAL A 338 -10.48 23.94 28.94
CA VAL A 338 -9.23 23.99 29.75
C VAL A 338 -8.69 25.42 29.90
N VAL A 339 -9.25 26.41 29.21
CA VAL A 339 -8.96 27.84 29.47
C VAL A 339 -9.78 28.30 30.68
N LYS A 340 -9.35 27.92 31.88
CA LYS A 340 -9.71 28.55 33.16
C LYS A 340 -8.50 28.67 34.06
#